data_AF-A0A349NZ53-F1
#
_entry.id   AF-A0A349NZ53-F1
#
_cell.length_a   1.000
_cell.length_b   1.000
_cell.length_c   1.000
_cell.angle_alpha   90.00
_cell.angle_beta   90.00
_cell.angle_gamma   90.00
#
_symmetry.space_group_name_H-M   'P 1'
#
loop_
_entity.id
_entity.type
_entity.pdbx_description
1 polymer ?
#
loop_
_entity_poly.entity_id
_entity_poly.type
_entity_poly.pdbx_seq_one_letter_code
_entity_poly.pdbx_strand_id
1 'polypeptide(L)'
;MNKIMQRLLDKNNPENTVVCVVMRVEEDNDTEYECVGVLMEEDEDMIRVAFNAKNDKVVDDLKINRSNIIGIQIIDPSTIKKY
;
A
#
# COMPACT_ATOMS: atom_id res chain seq x y z
N MET A 1 -25.91 8.01 19.48
CA MET A 1 -24.90 8.63 18.57
C MET A 1 -23.64 7.79 18.66
N ASN A 2 -23.36 6.97 17.65
CA ASN A 2 -22.12 6.19 17.62
C ASN A 2 -20.99 7.12 17.19
N LYS A 3 -20.11 7.44 18.14
CA LYS A 3 -18.83 8.09 17.87
C LYS A 3 -18.04 7.11 17.01
N ILE A 4 -17.84 7.44 15.74
CA ILE A 4 -16.86 6.75 14.90
C ILE A 4 -15.52 6.96 15.62
N MET A 5 -14.99 5.90 16.24
CA MET A 5 -13.61 5.92 16.70
C MET A 5 -12.76 6.06 15.44
N GLN A 6 -12.30 7.28 15.17
CA GLN A 6 -11.16 7.49 14.29
C GLN A 6 -10.01 6.72 14.93
N ARG A 7 -9.72 5.51 14.42
CA ARG A 7 -8.45 4.85 14.69
C ARG A 7 -7.39 5.78 14.11
N LEU A 8 -6.71 6.51 14.98
CA LEU A 8 -5.45 7.14 14.64
C LEU A 8 -4.55 6.05 14.08
N LEU A 9 -4.03 6.27 12.88
CA LEU A 9 -3.09 5.40 12.19
C LEU A 9 -1.98 5.01 13.18
N ASP A 10 -1.95 3.74 13.58
CA ASP A 10 -0.91 3.25 14.46
C ASP A 10 0.33 3.01 13.63
N LYS A 11 1.34 3.87 13.80
CA LYS A 11 2.63 3.78 13.13
C LYS A 11 3.41 2.49 13.46
N ASN A 12 3.00 1.77 14.49
CA ASN A 12 3.61 0.50 14.89
C ASN A 12 2.81 -0.72 14.42
N ASN A 13 1.66 -0.50 13.74
CA ASN A 13 0.89 -1.55 13.12
C ASN A 13 1.31 -1.67 11.63
N PRO A 14 1.73 -2.85 11.15
CA PRO A 14 2.07 -3.06 9.74
C PRO A 14 0.97 -2.59 8.76
N GLU A 15 -0.30 -2.57 9.18
CA GLU A 15 -1.49 -2.13 8.41
C GLU A 15 -1.55 -0.62 8.04
N ASN A 16 -0.51 0.18 8.31
CA ASN A 16 -0.45 1.59 7.87
C ASN A 16 0.94 1.99 7.37
N THR A 17 1.69 1.03 6.84
CA THR A 17 3.07 1.25 6.37
C THR A 17 3.05 1.84 4.96
N VAL A 18 3.71 2.98 4.75
CA VAL A 18 3.91 3.48 3.39
C VAL A 18 4.96 2.63 2.71
N VAL A 19 4.64 2.08 1.54
CA VAL A 19 5.52 1.19 0.78
C VAL A 19 5.68 1.68 -0.64
N CYS A 20 6.89 1.55 -1.18
CA CYS A 20 7.14 1.48 -2.61
C CYS A 20 7.18 0.01 -3.00
N VAL A 21 6.41 -0.37 -4.03
CA VAL A 21 6.38 -1.73 -4.58
C VAL A 21 6.81 -1.69 -6.02
N VAL A 22 7.79 -2.52 -6.36
CA VAL A 22 8.23 -2.78 -7.74
C VAL A 22 7.71 -4.16 -8.15
N MET A 23 6.99 -4.23 -9.27
CA MET A 23 6.31 -5.45 -9.72
C MET A 23 6.37 -5.62 -11.25
N ARG A 24 6.15 -6.84 -11.72
CA ARG A 24 5.91 -7.18 -13.14
C ARG A 24 4.49 -7.67 -13.31
N VAL A 25 3.86 -7.38 -14.44
CA VAL A 25 2.54 -7.94 -14.78
C VAL A 25 2.73 -9.14 -15.69
N GLU A 26 1.94 -10.19 -15.48
CA GLU A 26 2.10 -11.48 -16.17
C GLU A 26 2.04 -11.38 -17.70
N GLU A 27 1.33 -10.38 -18.23
CA GLU A 27 1.19 -10.14 -19.67
C GLU A 27 2.43 -9.48 -20.30
N ASP A 28 3.30 -8.87 -19.50
CA ASP A 28 4.52 -8.19 -19.95
C ASP A 28 5.64 -8.33 -18.89
N ASN A 29 6.38 -9.44 -18.97
CA ASN A 29 7.48 -9.76 -18.06
C ASN A 29 8.73 -8.89 -18.26
N ASP A 30 8.77 -8.07 -19.31
CA ASP A 30 9.91 -7.19 -19.60
C ASP A 30 9.71 -5.78 -19.02
N THR A 31 8.49 -5.43 -18.61
CA THR A 31 8.16 -4.12 -18.04
C THR A 31 7.98 -4.18 -16.52
N GLU A 32 8.76 -3.36 -15.82
CA GLU A 32 8.64 -3.15 -14.37
C GLU A 32 7.78 -1.92 -14.09
N TYR A 33 6.88 -2.07 -13.11
CA TYR A 33 5.99 -1.03 -12.64
C TYR A 33 6.32 -0.71 -11.19
N GLU A 34 6.34 0.58 -10.87
CA GLU A 34 6.58 1.08 -9.52
C GLU A 34 5.34 1.82 -9.03
N CYS A 35 4.89 1.50 -7.81
CA CYS A 35 3.81 2.22 -7.16
C CYS A 35 4.14 2.52 -5.70
N VAL A 36 3.67 3.67 -5.21
CA VAL A 36 3.78 4.06 -3.80
C VAL A 36 2.40 4.18 -3.19
N GLY A 37 2.16 3.51 -2.07
CA GLY A 37 0.89 3.57 -1.36
C GLY A 37 0.99 3.06 0.06
N VAL A 38 -0.15 2.83 0.69
CA VAL A 38 -0.23 2.32 2.07
C VAL A 38 -0.51 0.83 2.04
N LEU A 39 0.35 0.02 2.67
CA LEU A 39 0.12 -1.41 2.86
C LEU A 39 -1.05 -1.62 3.81
N MET A 40 -2.14 -2.17 3.30
CA MET A 40 -3.38 -2.41 4.03
C MET A 40 -3.48 -3.84 4.55
N GLU A 41 -2.97 -4.79 3.78
CA GLU A 41 -3.09 -6.23 4.03
C GLU A 41 -1.91 -6.95 3.38
N GLU A 42 -1.39 -7.96 4.07
CA GLU A 42 -0.32 -8.82 3.60
C GLU A 42 -0.60 -10.25 4.07
N ASP A 43 -0.65 -11.19 3.12
CA ASP A 43 -0.71 -12.62 3.39
C ASP A 43 0.38 -13.38 2.59
N GLU A 44 0.29 -14.71 2.57
CA GLU A 44 1.26 -15.59 1.92
C GLU A 44 1.28 -15.46 0.39
N ASP A 45 0.17 -15.04 -0.23
CA ASP A 45 -0.01 -15.06 -1.68
C ASP A 45 -0.12 -13.66 -2.28
N MET A 46 -0.59 -12.67 -1.52
CA MET A 46 -0.87 -11.33 -2.00
C MET A 46 -0.58 -10.22 -0.99
N ILE A 47 -0.45 -9.01 -1.53
CA ILE A 47 -0.53 -7.77 -0.76
C ILE A 47 -1.62 -6.87 -1.32
N ARG A 48 -2.14 -5.98 -0.47
CA ARG A 48 -3.06 -4.92 -0.86
C ARG A 48 -2.49 -3.56 -0.50
N VAL A 49 -2.36 -2.70 -1.51
CA VAL A 49 -1.82 -1.35 -1.38
C VAL A 49 -2.90 -0.32 -1.73
N ALA A 50 -3.24 0.57 -0.81
CA ALA A 50 -4.20 1.65 -1.03
C ALA A 50 -3.53 2.95 -1.47
N PHE A 51 -4.16 3.65 -2.41
CA PHE A 51 -3.68 4.94 -2.94
C PHE A 51 -4.57 6.12 -2.56
N ASN A 52 -5.87 5.89 -2.42
CA ASN A 52 -6.82 6.98 -2.14
C ASN A 52 -7.94 6.54 -1.19
N ALA A 53 -8.34 7.46 -0.31
CA ALA A 53 -9.46 7.30 0.61
C ALA A 53 -10.38 8.52 0.58
N LYS A 54 -11.69 8.27 0.62
CA LYS A 54 -12.74 9.30 0.66
C LYS A 54 -13.79 8.93 1.69
N ASN A 55 -14.16 9.87 2.56
CA ASN A 55 -15.14 9.65 3.64
C ASN A 55 -14.78 8.42 4.50
N ASP A 56 -13.52 8.33 4.93
CA ASP A 56 -12.97 7.24 5.74
C ASP A 56 -13.05 5.84 5.08
N LYS A 57 -13.16 5.79 3.75
CA LYS A 57 -13.15 4.54 2.98
C LYS A 57 -12.09 4.58 1.89
N VAL A 58 -11.32 3.50 1.76
CA VAL A 58 -10.45 3.29 0.59
C VAL A 58 -11.32 3.22 -0.66
N VAL A 59 -11.00 4.05 -1.65
CA VAL A 59 -11.70 4.12 -2.94
C VAL A 59 -10.83 3.70 -4.12
N ASP A 60 -9.52 3.63 -3.90
CA ASP A 60 -8.55 3.20 -4.90
C ASP A 60 -7.45 2.38 -4.21
N ASP A 61 -7.29 1.14 -4.67
CA ASP A 61 -6.33 0.18 -4.18
C ASP A 61 -5.94 -0.82 -5.26
N LEU A 62 -4.77 -1.43 -5.08
CA LEU A 62 -4.25 -2.49 -5.92
C LEU A 62 -3.96 -3.72 -5.09
N LYS A 63 -4.39 -4.87 -5.60
CA LYS A 63 -4.03 -6.20 -5.11
C LYS A 63 -2.93 -6.75 -6.00
N ILE A 64 -1.85 -7.21 -5.39
CA ILE A 64 -0.65 -7.66 -6.10
C ILE A 64 -0.30 -9.06 -5.61
N ASN A 65 -0.23 -10.03 -6.53
CA ASN A 65 0.29 -11.36 -6.21
C ASN A 65 1.77 -11.26 -5.84
N ARG A 66 2.19 -11.91 -4.76
CA ARG A 66 3.59 -11.89 -4.32
C ARG A 66 4.55 -12.44 -5.35
N SER A 67 4.12 -13.39 -6.17
CA SER A 67 4.90 -13.93 -7.29
C SER A 67 5.33 -12.86 -8.29
N ASN A 68 4.58 -11.76 -8.36
CA ASN A 68 4.76 -10.68 -9.31
C ASN A 68 5.58 -9.53 -8.73
N ILE A 69 5.93 -9.58 -7.43
CA ILE A 69 6.68 -8.54 -6.73
C ILE A 69 8.18 -8.80 -6.87
N ILE A 70 8.90 -7.80 -7.38
CA ILE A 70 10.36 -7.79 -7.43
C ILE A 70 10.93 -7.29 -6.10
N GLY A 71 10.31 -6.25 -5.53
CA GLY A 71 10.78 -5.65 -4.29
C GLY A 71 9.74 -4.79 -3.61
N ILE A 72 9.85 -4.71 -2.28
CA ILE A 72 9.06 -3.81 -1.43
C ILE A 72 10.02 -3.01 -0.57
N GLN A 73 9.90 -1.70 -0.60
CA GLN A 73 10.63 -0.78 0.26
C GLN A 73 9.65 -0.07 1.19
N ILE A 74 9.89 -0.16 2.50
CA ILE A 74 9.19 0.67 3.48
C ILE A 74 9.73 2.10 3.37
N ILE A 75 8.82 3.05 3.18
CA ILE A 75 9.14 4.48 3.13
C ILE A 75 8.89 5.08 4.50
N ASP A 76 9.90 5.76 5.04
CA ASP A 76 9.71 6.59 6.23
C ASP A 76 8.86 7.83 5.86
N PRO A 77 7.66 7.99 6.44
CA PRO A 77 6.81 9.16 6.17
C PRO A 77 7.49 10.50 6.44
N SER A 78 8.51 10.54 7.31
CA SER A 78 9.28 11.75 7.61
C SER A 78 10.07 12.30 6.42
N THR A 79 10.33 11.46 5.41
CA THR A 79 11.07 11.81 4.19
C THR A 79 10.18 12.40 3.10
N ILE A 80 8.85 12.31 3.23
CA ILE A 80 7.89 12.77 2.23
C ILE A 80 7.81 14.29 2.27
N LYS A 81 8.19 14.92 1.15
CA LYS A 81 8.16 16.38 1.01
C LYS A 81 6.81 16.83 0.49
N LYS A 82 6.24 17.84 1.15
CA LYS A 82 5.11 18.59 0.59
C LYS A 82 5.65 19.55 -0.47
N TYR A 83 5.15 19.41 -1.69
CA TYR A 83 5.39 20.35 -2.79
C TYR A 83 4.29 21.41 -2.85
#